data_AF-A0A7S3WQV7-F1
#
_entry.id   AF-A0A7S3WQV7-F1
#
_cell.length_a   1.000
_cell.length_b   1.000
_cell.length_c   1.000
_cell.angle_alpha   90.00
_cell.angle_beta   90.00
_cell.angle_gamma   90.00
#
_symmetry.space_group_name_H-M   'P 1'
#
loop_
_entity.id
_entity.type
_entity.pdbx_description
1 polymer ?
#
loop_
_entity_poly.entity_id
_entity_poly.type
_entity_poly.pdbx_seq_one_letter_code
_entity_poly.pdbx_strand_id
1 'polypeptide(L)'
;CLIAPLPRSATADPLLCRRLPIPCSTGNTGMRPATACSRQSALRACLAAAAAAIGSPPATARNLPQPTAASGAARGTVEALRPIVRSAAAVAAAAAAPSDLDACAAALARLPDSETPFKRLFDEYSEGVSYKQTYLDQNAFLVYYTRGFDGAGRPSIEAESAGEALQKAQYGARNDAWIAVDDARQEVQFLRAHPPADADEYSELRDALRRARAAFDSYLALAPAEQVSAAREAEG
;
A
#
# COMPACT_ATOMS: atom_id res chain seq x y z
N CYS A 1 -53.21 25.12 19.59
CA CYS A 1 -52.97 24.99 21.04
C CYS A 1 -51.75 24.09 21.27
N LEU A 2 -50.89 24.52 22.21
CA LEU A 2 -49.79 23.79 22.85
C LEU A 2 -48.47 23.61 22.07
N ILE A 3 -47.69 24.68 22.22
CA ILE A 3 -46.23 24.78 22.22
C ILE A 3 -45.66 23.96 23.40
N ALA A 4 -44.55 23.24 23.20
CA ALA A 4 -43.66 22.77 24.28
C ALA A 4 -42.23 22.49 23.74
N PRO A 5 -41.17 22.62 24.56
CA PRO A 5 -39.97 23.38 24.18
C PRO A 5 -38.65 22.59 24.07
N LEU A 6 -37.69 23.23 23.39
CA LEU A 6 -36.26 22.89 23.36
C LEU A 6 -35.58 23.08 24.74
N PRO A 7 -34.62 22.21 25.12
CA PRO A 7 -33.67 22.53 26.17
C PRO A 7 -32.43 23.29 25.66
N ARG A 8 -31.97 24.21 26.52
CA ARG A 8 -30.88 25.19 26.37
C ARG A 8 -29.49 24.63 26.72
N SER A 9 -28.50 25.32 26.16
CA SER A 9 -27.07 25.50 26.50
C SER A 9 -26.54 25.12 27.89
N ALA A 10 -25.33 24.57 27.87
CA ALA A 10 -24.20 24.79 28.80
C ALA A 10 -23.02 23.93 28.24
N THR A 11 -21.74 24.27 28.20
CA THR A 11 -20.93 25.29 28.87
C THR A 11 -19.57 25.29 28.16
N ALA A 12 -18.99 26.47 27.97
CA ALA A 12 -17.60 26.64 27.55
C ALA A 12 -16.65 26.22 28.68
N ASP A 13 -15.55 25.56 28.35
CA ASP A 13 -14.47 25.24 29.29
C ASP A 13 -13.15 25.89 28.82
N PRO A 14 -12.51 26.74 29.64
CA PRO A 14 -11.36 27.52 29.25
C PRO A 14 -10.01 26.78 29.41
N LEU A 15 -9.14 27.08 28.45
CA LEU A 15 -7.69 26.86 28.39
C LEU A 15 -6.98 26.83 29.76
N LEU A 16 -6.42 25.67 30.11
CA LEU A 16 -5.49 25.50 31.23
C LEU A 16 -4.06 25.35 30.70
N CYS A 17 -3.36 26.48 30.58
CA CYS A 17 -1.91 26.55 30.43
C CYS A 17 -1.22 25.97 31.69
N ARG A 18 -0.77 24.72 31.64
CA ARG A 18 0.16 24.18 32.63
C ARG A 18 1.60 24.57 32.26
N ARG A 19 2.12 25.58 32.97
CA ARG A 19 3.56 25.87 33.08
C ARG A 19 4.25 24.73 33.84
N LEU A 20 5.28 24.14 33.24
CA LEU A 20 6.19 23.19 33.92
C LEU A 20 7.22 23.97 34.75
N PRO A 21 7.55 23.52 35.97
CA PRO A 21 8.57 24.13 36.80
C PRO A 21 9.99 23.73 36.35
N ILE A 22 10.88 24.73 36.29
CA ILE A 22 12.33 24.57 36.10
C ILE A 22 12.95 24.26 37.48
N PRO A 23 13.63 23.11 37.68
CA PRO A 23 14.37 22.88 38.91
C PRO A 23 15.71 23.62 38.90
N CYS A 24 15.87 24.55 39.85
CA CYS A 24 17.16 25.10 40.25
C CYS A 24 17.94 24.03 41.03
N SER A 25 19.12 23.67 40.53
CA SER A 25 20.06 22.76 41.21
C SER A 25 21.20 23.58 41.83
N THR A 26 21.28 23.56 43.17
CA THR A 26 22.39 24.06 43.97
C THR A 26 23.03 22.90 44.74
N GLY A 27 24.36 22.84 44.75
CA GLY A 27 25.10 22.37 45.93
C GLY A 27 25.70 20.97 45.91
N ASN A 28 26.84 20.83 45.22
CA ASN A 28 28.14 20.34 45.70
C ASN A 28 28.22 19.39 46.93
N THR A 29 28.81 18.19 46.76
CA THR A 29 30.09 17.71 47.37
C THR A 29 30.14 16.17 47.46
N GLY A 30 31.23 15.58 46.97
CA GLY A 30 31.51 14.16 47.12
C GLY A 30 32.60 13.66 46.18
N MET A 31 33.85 14.07 46.42
CA MET A 31 35.03 13.49 45.76
C MET A 31 35.09 11.98 46.03
N ARG A 32 34.95 11.20 44.96
CA ARG A 32 35.48 9.84 44.89
C ARG A 32 36.57 9.80 43.82
N PRO A 33 37.72 9.17 44.06
CA PRO A 33 38.78 9.06 43.07
C PRO A 33 38.26 8.25 41.87
N ALA A 34 38.16 8.92 40.73
CA ALA A 34 37.83 8.31 39.47
C ALA A 34 38.95 7.35 39.07
N THR A 35 38.69 6.05 39.13
CA THR A 35 39.38 5.09 38.28
C THR A 35 39.19 5.56 36.84
N ALA A 36 40.28 5.98 36.19
CA ALA A 36 40.33 6.34 34.80
C ALA A 36 40.01 5.10 33.94
N CYS A 37 38.72 4.76 33.84
CA CYS A 37 38.22 3.88 32.82
C CYS A 37 38.38 4.64 31.49
N SER A 38 39.44 4.28 30.77
CA SER A 38 39.80 4.87 29.49
C SER A 38 38.56 4.92 28.59
N ARG A 39 38.16 6.12 28.16
CA ARG A 39 37.06 6.36 27.22
C ARG A 39 37.18 5.52 25.93
N GLN A 40 38.40 5.06 25.59
CA GLN A 40 38.64 4.15 24.46
C GLN A 40 38.03 2.76 24.67
N SER A 41 37.96 2.25 25.91
CA SER A 41 37.41 0.91 26.19
C SER A 41 35.89 0.88 26.01
N ALA A 42 35.20 1.94 26.47
CA ALA A 42 33.76 2.07 26.29
C ALA A 42 33.37 2.28 24.81
N LEU A 43 34.13 3.08 24.07
CA LEU A 43 33.91 3.28 22.63
C LEU A 43 34.13 2.00 21.80
N ARG A 44 35.16 1.20 22.13
CA ARG A 44 35.41 -0.09 21.46
C ARG A 44 34.31 -1.12 21.74
N ALA A 45 33.77 -1.16 22.96
CA ALA A 45 32.66 -2.05 23.31
C ALA A 45 31.37 -1.67 22.54
N CYS A 46 31.07 -0.37 22.41
CA CYS A 46 29.92 0.09 21.62
C CYS A 46 30.07 -0.17 20.12
N LEU A 47 31.27 0.00 19.55
CA LEU A 47 31.53 -0.31 18.13
C LEU A 47 31.49 -1.81 17.83
N ALA A 48 31.96 -2.67 18.74
CA ALA A 48 31.87 -4.12 18.59
C ALA A 48 30.42 -4.62 18.67
N ALA A 49 29.59 -4.04 19.55
CA ALA A 49 28.16 -4.35 19.62
C ALA A 49 27.40 -3.87 18.38
N ALA A 50 27.76 -2.71 17.80
CA ALA A 50 27.18 -2.22 16.55
C ALA A 50 27.57 -3.11 15.35
N ALA A 51 28.80 -3.64 15.30
CA ALA A 51 29.24 -4.51 14.22
C ALA A 51 28.60 -5.91 14.26
N ALA A 52 28.27 -6.42 15.45
CA ALA A 52 27.57 -7.71 15.60
C ALA A 52 26.06 -7.63 15.31
N ALA A 53 25.47 -6.43 15.33
CA ALA A 53 24.04 -6.21 15.06
C ALA A 53 23.72 -5.95 13.57
N ILE A 54 24.74 -5.75 12.73
CA ILE A 54 24.56 -5.60 11.27
C ILE A 54 24.69 -7.00 10.65
N GLY A 55 23.75 -7.87 10.98
CA GLY A 55 23.46 -9.01 10.13
C GLY A 55 22.89 -8.45 8.83
N SER A 56 23.74 -8.24 7.82
CA SER A 56 23.26 -7.90 6.49
C SER A 56 22.29 -9.02 6.07
N PRO A 57 21.00 -8.71 5.84
CA PRO A 57 20.10 -9.71 5.29
C PRO A 57 20.74 -10.22 3.98
N PRO A 58 20.60 -11.52 3.66
CA PRO A 58 21.11 -12.04 2.40
C PRO A 58 20.62 -11.12 1.28
N ALA A 59 21.56 -10.66 0.45
CA ALA A 59 21.27 -9.83 -0.70
C ALA A 59 20.33 -10.62 -1.61
N THR A 60 19.04 -10.35 -1.46
CA THR A 60 17.98 -10.92 -2.29
C THR A 60 17.87 -10.01 -3.50
N ALA A 61 17.96 -10.59 -4.70
CA ALA A 61 17.69 -9.86 -5.92
C ALA A 61 16.28 -9.26 -5.82
N ARG A 62 16.18 -7.94 -5.65
CA ARG A 62 14.94 -7.19 -5.38
C ARG A 62 14.01 -7.05 -6.59
N ASN A 63 14.20 -7.86 -7.64
CA ASN A 63 13.43 -7.74 -8.88
C ASN A 63 12.05 -8.41 -8.78
N LEU A 64 11.84 -9.30 -7.80
CA LEU A 64 10.56 -9.94 -7.59
C LEU A 64 9.63 -9.06 -6.73
N PRO A 65 8.32 -9.00 -7.04
CA PRO A 65 7.35 -8.38 -6.17
C PRO A 65 7.41 -9.03 -4.77
N GLN A 66 7.27 -8.21 -3.73
CA GLN A 66 7.23 -8.73 -2.37
C GLN A 66 6.03 -9.69 -2.22
N PRO A 67 6.21 -10.82 -1.52
CA PRO A 67 5.14 -11.78 -1.31
C PRO A 67 4.00 -11.15 -0.52
N THR A 68 2.80 -11.13 -1.09
CA THR A 68 1.58 -10.59 -0.46
C THR A 68 0.86 -11.61 0.42
N ALA A 69 1.42 -12.81 0.58
CA ALA A 69 0.80 -13.99 1.18
C ALA A 69 -0.49 -14.45 0.49
N ALA A 70 -0.70 -14.08 -0.79
CA ALA A 70 -1.71 -14.71 -1.64
C ALA A 70 -1.38 -16.19 -1.84
N SER A 71 -2.40 -17.05 -1.77
CA SER A 71 -2.22 -18.49 -1.95
C SER A 71 -2.15 -18.86 -3.43
N GLY A 72 -2.90 -18.12 -4.25
CA GLY A 72 -3.11 -18.41 -5.67
C GLY A 72 -3.95 -19.67 -5.92
N ALA A 73 -4.54 -20.27 -4.88
CA ALA A 73 -5.37 -21.47 -5.00
C ALA A 73 -6.65 -21.22 -5.80
N ALA A 74 -7.14 -19.97 -5.78
CA ALA A 74 -8.34 -19.54 -6.50
C ALA A 74 -8.03 -18.75 -7.78
N ARG A 75 -6.80 -18.87 -8.33
CA ARG A 75 -6.37 -18.15 -9.53
C ARG A 75 -7.31 -18.39 -10.72
N GLY A 76 -7.66 -17.31 -11.42
CA GLY A 76 -8.53 -17.39 -12.60
C GLY A 76 -9.95 -17.88 -12.30
N THR A 77 -10.40 -17.81 -11.04
CA THR A 77 -11.77 -18.17 -10.65
C THR A 77 -12.62 -16.92 -10.40
N VAL A 78 -13.94 -17.08 -10.56
CA VAL A 78 -14.92 -16.03 -10.23
C VAL A 78 -14.82 -15.63 -8.75
N GLU A 79 -14.58 -16.60 -7.85
CA GLU A 79 -14.50 -16.35 -6.41
C GLU A 79 -13.38 -15.36 -6.05
N ALA A 80 -12.18 -15.54 -6.63
CA ALA A 80 -11.06 -14.62 -6.42
C ALA A 80 -11.29 -13.23 -7.05
N LEU A 81 -12.13 -13.13 -8.08
CA LEU A 81 -12.43 -11.88 -8.78
C LEU A 81 -13.45 -11.00 -8.03
N ARG A 82 -14.38 -11.60 -7.28
CA ARG A 82 -15.42 -10.90 -6.50
C ARG A 82 -14.90 -9.77 -5.61
N PRO A 83 -13.88 -9.95 -4.76
CA PRO A 83 -13.38 -8.85 -3.92
C PRO A 83 -12.81 -7.68 -4.73
N ILE A 84 -12.28 -7.93 -5.93
CA ILE A 84 -11.78 -6.89 -6.84
C ILE A 84 -12.96 -6.10 -7.42
N VAL A 85 -14.01 -6.79 -7.87
CA VAL A 85 -15.25 -6.16 -8.37
C VAL A 85 -15.93 -5.32 -7.28
N ARG A 86 -16.02 -5.83 -6.04
CA ARG A 86 -16.54 -5.07 -4.90
C ARG A 86 -15.73 -3.81 -4.63
N SER A 87 -14.40 -3.90 -4.71
CA SER A 87 -13.50 -2.75 -4.55
C SER A 87 -13.70 -1.72 -5.66
N ALA A 88 -13.87 -2.16 -6.91
CA ALA A 88 -14.18 -1.29 -8.04
C ALA A 88 -15.52 -0.56 -7.85
N ALA A 89 -16.56 -1.26 -7.37
CA ALA A 89 -17.85 -0.66 -7.06
C ALA A 89 -17.75 0.39 -5.93
N ALA A 90 -16.94 0.13 -4.90
CA ALA A 90 -16.67 1.09 -3.84
C ALA A 90 -15.96 2.37 -4.36
N VAL A 91 -14.97 2.22 -5.24
CA VAL A 91 -14.32 3.37 -5.91
C VAL A 91 -15.32 4.13 -6.79
N ALA A 92 -16.18 3.44 -7.53
CA ALA A 92 -17.22 4.07 -8.34
C ALA A 92 -18.23 4.85 -7.48
N ALA A 93 -18.61 4.33 -6.31
CA ALA A 93 -19.47 5.02 -5.36
C ALA A 93 -18.79 6.29 -4.81
N ALA A 94 -17.50 6.24 -4.47
CA ALA A 94 -16.74 7.41 -4.06
C ALA A 94 -16.66 8.47 -5.19
N ALA A 95 -16.45 8.03 -6.44
CA ALA A 95 -16.36 8.91 -7.60
C ALA A 95 -17.69 9.58 -7.98
N ALA A 96 -18.83 9.02 -7.57
CA ALA A 96 -20.15 9.58 -7.86
C ALA A 96 -20.49 10.82 -7.03
N ALA A 97 -19.86 11.00 -5.86
CA ALA A 97 -20.16 12.09 -4.93
C ALA A 97 -18.87 12.72 -4.33
N PRO A 98 -17.93 13.23 -5.15
CA PRO A 98 -16.62 13.70 -4.68
C PRO A 98 -16.70 14.90 -3.71
N SER A 99 -17.82 15.64 -3.71
CA SER A 99 -18.06 16.75 -2.78
C SER A 99 -18.58 16.31 -1.41
N ASP A 100 -19.05 15.07 -1.27
CA ASP A 100 -19.46 14.48 0.00
C ASP A 100 -18.30 13.65 0.56
N LEU A 101 -17.41 14.33 1.28
CA LEU A 101 -16.18 13.73 1.82
C LEU A 101 -16.47 12.58 2.78
N ASP A 102 -17.61 12.59 3.47
CA ASP A 102 -17.99 11.51 4.39
C ASP A 102 -18.46 10.28 3.62
N ALA A 103 -19.27 10.46 2.58
CA ALA A 103 -19.64 9.38 1.68
C ALA A 103 -18.42 8.80 0.94
N CYS A 104 -17.52 9.64 0.44
CA CYS A 104 -16.27 9.21 -0.20
C CYS A 104 -15.41 8.40 0.76
N ALA A 105 -15.16 8.91 1.97
CA ALA A 105 -14.37 8.20 2.96
C ALA A 105 -15.00 6.85 3.35
N ALA A 106 -16.32 6.81 3.55
CA ALA A 106 -17.04 5.59 3.90
C ALA A 106 -16.97 4.54 2.78
N ALA A 107 -17.01 4.97 1.51
CA ALA A 107 -16.83 4.09 0.37
C ALA A 107 -15.38 3.57 0.29
N LEU A 108 -14.37 4.44 0.41
CA LEU A 108 -12.95 4.06 0.37
C LEU A 108 -12.51 3.19 1.56
N ALA A 109 -13.20 3.29 2.70
CA ALA A 109 -12.99 2.45 3.88
C ALA A 109 -13.41 0.98 3.68
N ARG A 110 -14.15 0.67 2.61
CA ARG A 110 -14.49 -0.71 2.23
C ARG A 110 -13.32 -1.47 1.61
N LEU A 111 -12.29 -0.76 1.15
CA LEU A 111 -11.07 -1.34 0.60
C LEU A 111 -10.04 -1.56 1.73
N PRO A 112 -9.12 -2.53 1.61
CA PRO A 112 -8.04 -2.70 2.57
C PRO A 112 -7.24 -1.41 2.78
N ASP A 113 -6.86 -1.12 4.02
CA ASP A 113 -6.19 0.11 4.45
C ASP A 113 -4.69 0.14 4.13
N SER A 114 -4.10 -1.02 3.84
CA SER A 114 -2.67 -1.21 3.65
C SER A 114 -2.36 -1.90 2.33
N GLU A 115 -1.16 -1.63 1.81
CA GLU A 115 -0.73 -2.06 0.48
C GLU A 115 -0.74 -3.59 0.33
N THR A 116 -0.20 -4.31 1.31
CA THR A 116 -0.08 -5.77 1.26
C THR A 116 -1.44 -6.47 1.16
N PRO A 117 -2.42 -6.27 2.07
CA PRO A 117 -3.72 -6.91 1.94
C PRO A 117 -4.51 -6.40 0.73
N PHE A 118 -4.30 -5.15 0.28
CA PHE A 118 -4.89 -4.65 -0.96
C PHE A 118 -4.38 -5.46 -2.16
N LYS A 119 -3.05 -5.52 -2.35
CA LYS A 119 -2.43 -6.24 -3.47
C LYS A 119 -2.70 -7.74 -3.42
N ARG A 120 -2.84 -8.32 -2.22
CA ARG A 120 -3.23 -9.72 -2.04
C ARG A 120 -4.55 -10.06 -2.73
N LEU A 121 -5.53 -9.15 -2.75
CA LEU A 121 -6.81 -9.39 -3.43
C LEU A 121 -6.61 -9.65 -4.93
N PHE A 122 -5.73 -8.87 -5.55
CA PHE A 122 -5.40 -9.00 -6.97
C PHE A 122 -4.51 -10.22 -7.21
N ASP A 123 -3.53 -10.46 -6.36
CA ASP A 123 -2.59 -11.57 -6.51
C ASP A 123 -3.26 -12.94 -6.37
N GLU A 124 -4.38 -13.03 -5.65
CA GLU A 124 -5.17 -14.26 -5.54
C GLU A 124 -5.82 -14.65 -6.89
N TYR A 125 -6.21 -13.67 -7.70
CA TYR A 125 -6.77 -13.88 -9.04
C TYR A 125 -5.69 -13.92 -10.15
N SER A 126 -4.63 -13.12 -10.01
CA SER A 126 -3.59 -12.90 -11.03
C SER A 126 -2.77 -14.15 -11.33
N GLU A 127 -2.17 -14.19 -12.52
CA GLU A 127 -1.17 -15.20 -12.88
C GLU A 127 0.05 -15.12 -11.95
N GLY A 128 0.52 -16.29 -11.52
CA GLY A 128 1.65 -16.42 -10.59
C GLY A 128 2.97 -16.19 -11.31
N VAL A 129 4.01 -15.77 -10.58
CA VAL A 129 5.34 -15.56 -11.18
C VAL A 129 5.75 -16.80 -11.93
N SER A 130 6.02 -16.66 -13.23
CA SER A 130 6.35 -17.81 -14.07
C SER A 130 7.61 -18.50 -13.52
N TYR A 131 7.67 -19.84 -13.64
CA TYR A 131 8.88 -20.58 -13.26
C TYR A 131 10.11 -20.03 -13.98
N LYS A 132 9.94 -19.66 -15.25
CA LYS A 132 10.97 -19.05 -16.09
C LYS A 132 11.46 -17.72 -15.49
N GLN A 133 10.56 -16.82 -15.10
CA GLN A 133 10.93 -15.56 -14.45
C GLN A 133 11.68 -15.80 -13.14
N THR A 134 11.16 -16.70 -12.30
CA THR A 134 11.81 -17.08 -11.04
C THR A 134 13.22 -17.62 -11.28
N TYR A 135 13.38 -18.49 -12.28
CA TYR A 135 14.66 -19.07 -12.66
C TYR A 135 15.63 -18.01 -13.19
N LEU A 136 15.17 -17.10 -14.06
CA LEU A 136 15.98 -16.00 -14.60
C LEU A 136 16.44 -15.05 -13.50
N ASP A 137 15.58 -14.71 -12.54
CA ASP A 137 15.91 -13.81 -11.43
C ASP A 137 16.88 -14.47 -10.44
N GLN A 138 16.69 -15.76 -10.13
CA GLN A 138 17.59 -16.49 -9.23
C GLN A 138 18.95 -16.84 -9.87
N ASN A 139 18.99 -17.01 -11.20
CA ASN A 139 20.18 -17.42 -11.95
C ASN A 139 20.70 -16.30 -12.86
N ALA A 140 20.39 -15.04 -12.57
CA ALA A 140 20.73 -13.89 -13.42
C ALA A 140 22.22 -13.81 -13.80
N PHE A 141 23.12 -14.31 -12.94
CA PHE A 141 24.55 -14.39 -13.22
C PHE A 141 24.94 -15.49 -14.23
N LEU A 142 24.17 -16.57 -14.34
CA LEU A 142 24.45 -17.70 -15.23
C LEU A 142 23.96 -17.48 -16.66
N VAL A 143 22.84 -16.75 -16.80
CA VAL A 143 22.13 -16.59 -18.09
C VAL A 143 22.86 -15.64 -19.04
N TYR A 144 23.55 -14.62 -18.53
CA TYR A 144 24.22 -13.60 -19.37
C TYR A 144 25.42 -14.11 -20.18
N TYR A 145 26.03 -15.24 -19.81
CA TYR A 145 27.26 -15.72 -20.43
C TYR A 145 27.08 -16.83 -21.47
N THR A 146 25.85 -17.30 -21.71
CA THR A 146 25.60 -18.44 -22.61
C THR A 146 24.59 -18.10 -23.70
N ARG A 147 24.94 -17.14 -24.57
CA ARG A 147 24.20 -16.78 -25.80
C ARG A 147 24.04 -17.92 -26.85
N GLY A 148 24.37 -19.16 -26.50
CA GLY A 148 24.28 -20.35 -27.36
C GLY A 148 23.46 -21.52 -26.78
N PHE A 149 22.77 -21.35 -25.65
CA PHE A 149 22.09 -22.48 -24.98
C PHE A 149 20.75 -22.89 -25.62
N ASP A 150 20.15 -22.04 -26.46
CA ASP A 150 18.84 -22.34 -27.04
C ASP A 150 18.90 -23.52 -28.04
N GLY A 151 20.05 -23.84 -28.63
CA GLY A 151 20.16 -24.90 -29.63
C GLY A 151 19.38 -24.59 -30.92
N ALA A 152 19.73 -25.26 -32.02
CA ALA A 152 19.09 -25.00 -33.31
C ALA A 152 17.59 -25.34 -33.26
N GLY A 153 16.72 -24.33 -33.48
CA GLY A 153 15.27 -24.50 -33.61
C GLY A 153 14.44 -24.37 -32.33
N ARG A 154 15.01 -23.99 -31.18
CA ARG A 154 14.19 -23.65 -30.00
C ARG A 154 13.81 -22.16 -29.99
N PRO A 155 12.63 -21.80 -29.45
CA PRO A 155 12.27 -20.41 -29.22
C PRO A 155 13.26 -19.76 -28.28
N SER A 156 13.58 -18.49 -28.52
CA SER A 156 14.48 -17.73 -27.66
C SER A 156 13.96 -17.71 -26.22
N ILE A 157 14.85 -17.99 -25.25
CA ILE A 157 14.53 -17.84 -23.83
C ILE A 157 14.16 -16.39 -23.47
N GLU A 158 14.55 -15.40 -24.27
CA GLU A 158 14.19 -14.00 -24.07
C GLU A 158 12.80 -13.64 -24.63
N ALA A 159 12.16 -14.54 -25.40
CA ALA A 159 10.82 -14.29 -25.93
C ALA A 159 9.79 -14.25 -24.79
N GLU A 160 9.07 -13.14 -24.68
CA GLU A 160 7.98 -12.95 -23.72
C GLU A 160 6.80 -13.83 -24.12
N SER A 161 6.36 -14.69 -23.19
CA SER A 161 5.16 -15.49 -23.37
C SER A 161 3.88 -14.67 -23.14
N ALA A 162 2.75 -15.11 -23.70
CA ALA A 162 1.46 -14.46 -23.46
C ALA A 162 1.11 -14.38 -21.95
N GLY A 163 1.51 -15.39 -21.17
CA GLY A 163 1.33 -15.40 -19.71
C GLY A 163 2.18 -14.35 -19.00
N GLU A 164 3.44 -14.15 -19.43
CA GLU A 164 4.31 -13.11 -18.89
C GLU A 164 3.78 -11.70 -19.21
N ALA A 165 3.31 -11.48 -20.43
CA ALA A 165 2.68 -10.22 -20.82
C ALA A 165 1.41 -9.93 -20.02
N LEU A 166 0.53 -10.94 -19.86
CA LEU A 166 -0.68 -10.83 -19.05
C LEU A 166 -0.37 -10.53 -17.59
N GLN A 167 0.57 -11.27 -17.00
CA GLN A 167 1.04 -11.02 -15.64
C GLN A 167 1.55 -9.59 -15.48
N LYS A 168 2.44 -9.14 -16.36
CA LYS A 168 2.99 -7.78 -16.29
C LYS A 168 1.89 -6.73 -16.35
N ALA A 169 0.89 -6.91 -17.21
CA ALA A 169 -0.27 -6.03 -17.29
C ALA A 169 -1.12 -6.05 -15.99
N GLN A 170 -1.38 -7.24 -15.43
CA GLN A 170 -2.13 -7.41 -14.18
C GLN A 170 -1.43 -6.72 -13.00
N TYR A 171 -0.12 -6.94 -12.83
CA TYR A 171 0.65 -6.35 -11.74
C TYR A 171 0.81 -4.84 -11.90
N GLY A 172 0.92 -4.34 -13.13
CA GLY A 172 0.89 -2.91 -13.45
C GLY A 172 -0.42 -2.26 -13.02
N ALA A 173 -1.56 -2.74 -13.54
CA ALA A 173 -2.87 -2.20 -13.22
C ALA A 173 -3.21 -2.30 -11.71
N ARG A 174 -2.78 -3.38 -11.03
CA ARG A 174 -2.86 -3.52 -9.57
C ARG A 174 -2.10 -2.41 -8.83
N ASN A 175 -0.86 -2.13 -9.24
CA ASN A 175 -0.05 -1.10 -8.60
C ASN A 175 -0.65 0.29 -8.83
N ASP A 176 -1.11 0.57 -10.05
CA ASP A 176 -1.76 1.84 -10.39
C ASP A 176 -3.05 2.04 -9.58
N ALA A 177 -3.84 0.97 -9.40
CA ALA A 177 -5.04 1.00 -8.56
C ALA A 177 -4.72 1.32 -7.10
N TRP A 178 -3.67 0.70 -6.54
CA TRP A 178 -3.23 0.99 -5.17
C TRP A 178 -2.81 2.46 -5.01
N ILE A 179 -1.92 2.95 -5.88
CA ILE A 179 -1.41 4.33 -5.82
C ILE A 179 -2.57 5.32 -5.91
N ALA A 180 -3.48 5.14 -6.88
CA ALA A 180 -4.59 6.07 -7.05
C ALA A 180 -5.63 6.02 -5.91
N VAL A 181 -5.85 4.85 -5.31
CA VAL A 181 -6.69 4.74 -4.10
C VAL A 181 -6.03 5.40 -2.89
N ASP A 182 -4.73 5.23 -2.72
CA ASP A 182 -3.97 5.86 -1.65
C ASP A 182 -3.96 7.39 -1.79
N ASP A 183 -3.69 7.90 -2.99
CA ASP A 183 -3.79 9.32 -3.33
C ASP A 183 -5.19 9.88 -2.99
N ALA A 184 -6.26 9.18 -3.38
CA ALA A 184 -7.62 9.60 -3.08
C ALA A 184 -7.92 9.62 -1.58
N ARG A 185 -7.37 8.68 -0.79
CA ARG A 185 -7.52 8.67 0.67
C ARG A 185 -6.80 9.83 1.33
N GLN A 186 -5.56 10.10 0.91
CA GLN A 186 -4.77 11.22 1.40
C GLN A 186 -5.48 12.55 1.09
N GLU A 187 -6.03 12.68 -0.10
CA GLU A 187 -6.75 13.88 -0.52
C GLU A 187 -8.05 14.09 0.26
N VAL A 188 -8.84 13.03 0.48
CA VAL A 188 -10.02 13.11 1.37
C VAL A 188 -9.62 13.55 2.79
N GLN A 189 -8.50 13.05 3.31
CA GLN A 189 -8.00 13.45 4.62
C GLN A 189 -7.59 14.94 4.62
N PHE A 190 -6.92 15.39 3.57
CA PHE A 190 -6.50 16.78 3.40
C PHE A 190 -7.70 17.73 3.36
N LEU A 191 -8.69 17.45 2.50
CA LEU A 191 -9.90 18.27 2.34
C LEU A 191 -10.79 18.28 3.59
N ARG A 192 -10.77 17.22 4.41
CA ARG A 192 -11.44 17.23 5.72
C ARG A 192 -10.76 18.16 6.73
N ALA A 193 -9.43 18.23 6.69
CA ALA A 193 -8.66 19.15 7.52
C ALA A 193 -8.72 20.59 7.01
N HIS A 194 -8.90 20.76 5.70
CA HIS A 194 -8.96 22.05 5.01
C HIS A 194 -10.20 22.08 4.10
N PRO A 195 -11.40 22.35 4.68
CA PRO A 195 -12.63 22.37 3.92
C PRO A 195 -12.54 23.36 2.76
N PRO A 196 -12.85 22.93 1.53
CA PRO A 196 -12.66 23.77 0.36
C PRO A 196 -13.66 24.93 0.32
N ALA A 197 -13.23 26.07 -0.20
CA ALA A 197 -14.11 27.22 -0.41
C ALA A 197 -14.96 27.05 -1.67
N ASP A 198 -14.38 26.45 -2.71
CA ASP A 198 -15.00 26.30 -4.03
C ASP A 198 -15.04 24.84 -4.54
N ALA A 199 -15.96 24.55 -5.47
CA ALA A 199 -16.14 23.22 -6.04
C ALA A 199 -14.97 22.73 -6.92
N ASP A 200 -14.11 23.64 -7.38
CA ASP A 200 -12.93 23.35 -8.19
C ASP A 200 -11.76 22.80 -7.35
N GLU A 201 -11.77 23.05 -6.05
CA GLU A 201 -10.77 22.52 -5.11
C GLU A 201 -10.88 21.00 -4.93
N TYR A 202 -12.00 20.38 -5.33
CA TYR A 202 -12.14 18.92 -5.38
C TYR A 202 -11.53 18.28 -6.65
N SER A 203 -10.83 19.04 -7.50
CA SER A 203 -10.29 18.54 -8.77
C SER A 203 -9.26 17.44 -8.58
N GLU A 204 -8.34 17.59 -7.61
CA GLU A 204 -7.33 16.57 -7.30
C GLU A 204 -7.97 15.25 -6.83
N LEU A 205 -8.99 15.34 -5.96
CA LEU A 205 -9.76 14.18 -5.51
C LEU A 205 -10.48 13.48 -6.68
N ARG A 206 -11.13 14.26 -7.55
CA ARG A 206 -11.81 13.73 -8.75
C ARG A 206 -10.82 13.02 -9.66
N ASP A 207 -9.63 13.58 -9.84
CA ASP A 207 -8.59 13.00 -10.68
C ASP A 207 -8.01 11.72 -10.09
N ALA A 208 -7.76 11.68 -8.77
CA ALA A 208 -7.34 10.46 -8.08
C ALA A 208 -8.40 9.35 -8.21
N LEU A 209 -9.69 9.66 -7.96
CA LEU A 209 -10.79 8.70 -8.10
C LEU A 209 -10.98 8.21 -9.55
N ARG A 210 -10.80 9.11 -10.53
CA ARG A 210 -10.83 8.75 -11.96
C ARG A 210 -9.70 7.81 -12.34
N ARG A 211 -8.46 8.07 -11.87
CA ARG A 211 -7.31 7.18 -12.06
C ARG A 211 -7.55 5.82 -11.41
N ALA A 212 -8.05 5.80 -10.17
CA ALA A 212 -8.36 4.57 -9.46
C ALA A 212 -9.38 3.73 -10.24
N ARG A 213 -10.49 4.34 -10.68
CA ARG A 213 -11.49 3.66 -11.50
C ARG A 213 -10.90 3.11 -12.79
N ALA A 214 -10.13 3.90 -13.52
CA ALA A 214 -9.49 3.47 -14.77
C ALA A 214 -8.53 2.29 -14.56
N ALA A 215 -7.80 2.26 -13.44
CA ALA A 215 -6.90 1.17 -13.10
C ALA A 215 -7.66 -0.13 -12.77
N PHE A 216 -8.76 -0.05 -12.01
CA PHE A 216 -9.66 -1.19 -11.77
C PHE A 216 -10.29 -1.70 -13.07
N ASP A 217 -10.79 -0.80 -13.91
CA ASP A 217 -11.39 -1.16 -15.21
C ASP A 217 -10.36 -1.82 -16.13
N SER A 218 -9.12 -1.30 -16.16
CA SER A 218 -8.00 -1.88 -16.91
C SER A 218 -7.65 -3.27 -16.41
N TYR A 219 -7.60 -3.49 -15.10
CA TYR A 219 -7.33 -4.81 -14.53
C TYR A 219 -8.46 -5.80 -14.86
N LEU A 220 -9.72 -5.40 -14.69
CA LEU A 220 -10.87 -6.26 -14.98
C LEU A 220 -11.01 -6.58 -16.48
N ALA A 221 -10.54 -5.70 -17.37
CA ALA A 221 -10.49 -5.97 -18.80
C ALA A 221 -9.50 -7.08 -19.19
N LEU A 222 -8.54 -7.42 -18.32
CA LEU A 222 -7.61 -8.53 -18.52
C LEU A 222 -8.23 -9.90 -18.15
N ALA A 223 -9.35 -9.90 -17.43
CA ALA A 223 -10.09 -11.10 -17.06
C ALA A 223 -11.06 -11.52 -18.18
N PRO A 224 -11.40 -12.83 -18.31
CA PRO A 224 -12.45 -13.26 -19.22
C PRO A 224 -13.78 -12.57 -18.89
N ALA A 225 -14.45 -12.00 -19.91
CA ALA A 225 -15.65 -11.19 -19.72
C ALA A 225 -16.78 -11.94 -18.99
N GLU A 226 -16.91 -13.25 -19.23
CA GLU A 226 -17.89 -14.12 -18.56
C GLU A 226 -17.66 -14.17 -17.04
N GLN A 227 -16.40 -14.24 -16.61
CA GLN A 227 -16.06 -14.24 -15.17
C GLN A 227 -16.34 -12.88 -14.54
N VAL A 228 -16.06 -11.78 -15.25
CA VAL A 228 -16.35 -10.42 -14.77
C VAL A 228 -17.86 -10.23 -14.62
N SER A 229 -18.67 -10.70 -15.58
CA SER A 229 -20.14 -10.64 -15.48
C SER A 229 -20.65 -11.44 -14.28
N ALA A 230 -20.22 -12.70 -14.15
CA ALA A 230 -20.62 -13.56 -13.04
C ALA A 230 -20.21 -12.97 -11.68
N ALA A 231 -19.00 -12.39 -11.58
CA ALA A 231 -18.54 -11.73 -10.37
C ALA A 231 -19.36 -10.47 -10.03
N ARG A 232 -19.80 -9.68 -11.03
CA ARG A 232 -20.69 -8.52 -10.83
C ARG A 232 -22.07 -8.95 -10.38
N GLU A 233 -22.67 -9.94 -11.04
CA GLU A 233 -23.98 -10.49 -10.67
C GLU A 233 -24.00 -11.04 -9.24
N ALA A 234 -22.89 -11.65 -8.79
CA ALA A 234 -22.76 -12.17 -7.43
C ALA A 234 -22.64 -11.07 -6.35
N GLU A 235 -22.35 -9.82 -6.73
CA GLU A 235 -22.17 -8.69 -5.81
C GLU A 235 -23.38 -7.72 -5.78
N GLY A 236 -24.28 -7.79 -6.78
CA GLY A 236 -25.57 -7.06 -6.82
C GLY A 236 -25.46 -5.64 -7.36
#